data_AF-A0A532F1M7-F1
#
_entry.id   AF-A0A532F1M7-F1
#
_cell.length_a   1.000
_cell.length_b   1.000
_cell.length_c   1.000
_cell.angle_alpha   90.00
_cell.angle_beta   90.00
_cell.angle_gamma   90.00
#
_symmetry.space_group_name_H-M   'P 1'
#
loop_
_entity.id
_entity.type
_entity.pdbx_description
1 polymer ?
#
loop_
_entity_poly.entity_id
_entity_poly.type
_entity_poly.pdbx_seq_one_letter_code
_entity_poly.pdbx_strand_id
1 'polypeptide(L)' 'MHCLRCQGFMMVERHYTLVNRRLYARCLNCGFWIDLADLLRFFHKVIDSGFRGGKVRESFTL' A
#
# COMPACT_ATOMS: atom_id res chain seq x y z
N MET A 1 12.17 1.72 8.11
CA MET A 1 11.82 1.40 6.70
C MET A 1 12.24 2.58 5.83
N HIS A 2 12.81 2.31 4.65
CA HIS A 2 13.18 3.35 3.68
C HIS A 2 12.06 3.56 2.67
N CYS A 3 11.91 4.80 2.21
CA CYS A 3 10.92 5.18 1.22
C CYS A 3 11.25 4.54 -0.13
N LEU A 4 10.28 3.82 -0.68
CA LEU A 4 10.39 3.17 -1.99
C LEU A 4 10.68 4.17 -3.12
N ARG A 5 10.31 5.45 -2.94
CA ARG A 5 10.49 6.50 -3.94
C ARG A 5 11.80 7.28 -3.80
N CYS A 6 12.12 7.74 -2.59
CA CYS A 6 13.24 8.67 -2.36
C CYS A 6 14.31 8.16 -1.40
N GLN A 7 14.24 6.89 -0.97
CA GLN A 7 15.13 6.24 0.01
C GLN A 7 15.22 6.91 1.39
N GLY A 8 14.42 7.96 1.63
CA GLY A 8 14.33 8.66 2.91
C GLY A 8 13.62 7.85 3.98
N PHE A 9 13.61 8.33 5.22
CA PHE A 9 12.96 7.64 6.33
C PHE A 9 11.44 7.64 6.19
N MET A 10 10.83 6.48 6.49
CA MET A 10 9.39 6.33 6.64
C MET A 10 9.01 6.18 8.12
N MET A 11 7.99 6.93 8.53
CA MET A 11 7.33 6.80 9.82
C MET A 11 6.15 5.85 9.69
N VAL A 12 6.04 4.89 10.62
CA VAL A 12 4.93 3.94 10.66
C VAL A 12 3.94 4.43 11.71
N GLU A 13 2.70 4.65 11.30
CA GLU A 13 1.61 5.11 12.15
C GLU A 13 0.54 4.02 12.24
N ARG A 14 0.02 3.83 13.46
CA ARG A 14 -1.06 2.89 13.73
C ARG A 14 -2.30 3.68 14.13
N HIS A 15 -3.33 3.62 13.31
CA HIS A 15 -4.64 4.18 13.62
C HIS A 15 -5.52 3.08 14.20
N TYR A 16 -5.67 3.11 15.52
CA TYR A 16 -6.63 2.31 16.27
C TYR A 16 -7.87 3.16 16.55
N THR A 17 -8.89 3.01 15.71
CA THR A 17 -10.24 3.49 16.00
C THR A 17 -11.10 2.31 16.42
N LEU A 18 -12.23 2.55 17.10
CA LEU A 18 -13.18 1.50 17.50
C LEU A 18 -13.64 0.63 16.32
N VAL A 19 -13.59 1.17 15.09
CA VAL A 19 -14.11 0.54 13.86
C VAL A 19 -13.00 0.13 12.89
N ASN A 20 -11.78 0.66 13.03
CA ASN A 20 -10.72 0.47 12.04
C ASN A 20 -9.35 0.35 12.70
N ARG A 21 -8.63 -0.73 12.37
CA ARG A 21 -7.24 -0.95 12.77
C ARG A 21 -6.38 -0.86 11.51
N ARG A 22 -5.90 0.33 11.19
CA ARG A 22 -5.06 0.56 10.01
C ARG A 22 -3.62 0.79 10.39
N LEU A 23 -2.73 0.22 9.59
CA LEU A 23 -1.30 0.37 9.74
C LEU A 23 -0.78 0.92 8.41
N TYR A 24 -0.36 2.17 8.44
CA TYR A 24 0.20 2.83 7.26
C TYR A 24 1.57 3.40 7.59
N ALA A 25 2.38 3.60 6.56
CA ALA A 25 3.67 4.25 6.69
C ALA A 25 3.73 5.45 5.74
N ARG A 26 4.30 6.56 6.20
CA ARG A 26 4.47 7.80 5.43
C ARG A 26 5.92 8.23 5.44
N CYS A 27 6.45 8.61 4.28
CA CYS A 27 7.78 9.18 4.14
C CYS A 27 7.77 10.63 4.63
N LEU A 28 8.71 10.96 5.51
CA LEU A 28 8.88 12.31 6.05
C LEU A 28 9.50 13.29 5.03
N ASN A 29 10.19 12.78 4.01
CA ASN A 29 10.87 13.59 3.01
C ASN A 29 9.96 13.95 1.82
N CYS A 30 9.34 12.96 1.18
CA CYS A 30 8.57 13.16 -0.04
C CYS A 30 7.05 12.97 0.11
N GLY A 31 6.56 12.66 1.32
CA GLY A 31 5.14 12.45 1.59
C GLY A 31 4.54 11.16 1.01
N PHE A 32 5.33 10.31 0.34
CA PHE A 32 4.90 9.00 -0.13
C PHE A 32 4.33 8.17 1.02
N TRP A 33 3.14 7.61 0.85
CA TRP A 33 2.47 6.81 1.87
C TRP A 33 2.10 5.43 1.33
N ILE A 34 1.99 4.47 2.23
CA ILE A 34 1.63 3.09 1.93
C ILE A 34 0.80 2.52 3.07
N ASP A 35 -0.37 1.95 2.77
CA ASP A 35 -1.24 1.29 3.75
C ASP A 35 -1.15 -0.23 3.58
N LEU A 36 -0.95 -0.95 4.68
CA LEU A 36 -0.88 -2.39 4.69
C LEU A 36 -2.16 -3.04 4.15
N ALA A 37 -3.34 -2.46 4.41
CA ALA A 37 -4.60 -2.99 3.91
C ALA A 37 -4.68 -2.92 2.38
N ASP A 38 -4.18 -1.84 1.78
CA ASP A 38 -4.18 -1.66 0.33
C ASP A 38 -3.14 -2.56 -0.36
N LEU A 39 -1.97 -2.75 0.27
CA LEU A 39 -0.99 -3.75 -0.13
C LEU A 39 -1.58 -5.16 -0.16
N LEU A 40 -2.25 -5.58 0.91
CA LEU A 40 -2.86 -6.91 0.99
C LEU A 40 -3.93 -7.09 -0.09
N ARG A 41 -4.78 -6.08 -0.31
CA ARG A 41 -5.78 -6.10 -1.40
C ARG A 41 -5.13 -6.18 -2.77
N PHE A 42 -4.04 -5.45 -3.00
CA PHE A 42 -3.29 -5.52 -4.25
C PHE A 42 -2.74 -6.93 -4.46
N PHE A 43 -2.08 -7.53 -3.47
CA PHE A 43 -1.57 -8.89 -3.59
C PHE A 43 -2.66 -9.91 -3.81
N HIS A 44 -3.80 -9.82 -3.10
CA HIS A 44 -4.95 -10.68 -3.37
C HIS A 44 -5.43 -10.58 -4.83
N LYS A 45 -5.55 -9.36 -5.37
CA LYS A 45 -5.91 -9.16 -6.77
C LYS A 45 -4.85 -9.70 -7.74
N VAL A 46 -3.57 -9.51 -7.44
CA VAL A 46 -2.47 -10.01 -8.28
C VAL A 46 -2.41 -11.54 -8.25
N ILE A 47 -2.63 -12.17 -7.11
CA ILE A 47 -2.69 -13.64 -6.99
C ILE A 47 -3.89 -14.16 -7.78
N ASP A 48 -5.09 -13.58 -7.61
CA ASP A 48 -6.29 -13.97 -8.34
C ASP A 48 -6.16 -13.77 -9.87
N SER A 49 -5.55 -12.68 -10.31
CA SER A 49 -5.33 -12.38 -11.73
C SER A 49 -4.17 -13.16 -12.35
N GLY A 50 -3.10 -13.41 -11.58
CA GLY A 50 -1.97 -14.25 -11.95
C GLY A 50 -2.39 -15.71 -12.14
N PHE A 51 -3.31 -16.21 -11.31
CA PHE A 51 -3.93 -17.53 -11.50
C PHE A 51 -4.79 -17.61 -12.79
N ARG A 52 -5.24 -16.47 -13.32
CA ARG A 52 -6.08 -16.37 -14.53
C ARG A 52 -5.34 -15.89 -15.78
N GLY A 53 -4.01 -15.71 -15.75
CA GLY A 53 -3.21 -15.33 -16.92
C GLY A 53 -3.63 -14.02 -17.60
N GLY A 54 -4.33 -13.13 -16.88
CA GLY A 54 -4.85 -11.88 -17.43
C GLY A 54 -3.94 -10.72 -17.06
N LYS A 55 -3.30 -10.09 -18.06
CA LYS A 55 -2.55 -8.84 -17.91
C LYS A 55 -3.33 -7.87 -17.01
N VAL A 56 -2.79 -7.58 -15.82
CA VAL A 56 -3.33 -6.61 -14.87
C VAL A 56 -3.28 -5.23 -15.54
N ARG A 57 -4.35 -4.87 -16.27
CA ARG A 57 -4.55 -3.52 -16.76
C ARG A 57 -4.87 -2.65 -15.56
N GLU A 58 -4.01 -1.68 -15.32
CA GLU A 58 -4.20 -0.58 -14.39
C GLU A 58 -5.50 0.18 -14.75
N SER A 59 -6.59 -0.16 -14.07
CA SER A 59 -7.76 0.71 -13.99
C SER A 59 -7.82 1.31 -12.60
N PHE A 60 -6.84 2.19 -12.31
CA PHE A 60 -6.96 3.22 -11.30
C PHE A 60 -7.32 4.52 -12.02
N THR A 61 -8.61 4.72 -12.28
CA THR A 61 -9.15 6.06 -12.50
C THR A 61 -9.25 6.75 -11.14
N LEU A 62 -8.52 7.86 -11.03
CA LEU A 62 -8.53 8.84 -9.95
C LEU A 62 -9.94 9.37 -9.65
#